data_AF-A0A8H7D0U6-F1
#
_entry.id   AF-A0A8H7D0U6-F1
#
_cell.length_a   1.000
_cell.length_b   1.000
_cell.length_c   1.000
_cell.angle_alpha   90.00
_cell.angle_beta   90.00
_cell.angle_gamma   90.00
#
_symmetry.space_group_name_H-M   'P 1'
#
loop_
_entity.id
_entity.type
_entity.pdbx_description
1 polymer ?
#
loop_
_entity_poly.entity_id
_entity_poly.type
_entity_poly.pdbx_seq_one_letter_code
_entity_poly.pdbx_strand_id
1 'polypeptide(L)'
;MPAFTKSRAFKNWYAVEAIPIYVLVGGACCGASWYLYRLAMGPQVSWTKNNPHPYLSIDQNQGTKLYEINQKFDKRCRPFAECQL
;
A
#
# COMPACT_ATOMS: atom_id res chain seq x y z
N MET A 1 -43.24 39.50 -16.65
CA MET A 1 -42.18 38.50 -16.88
C MET A 1 -41.56 38.17 -15.53
N PRO A 2 -41.55 36.92 -15.02
CA PRO A 2 -40.97 36.64 -13.71
C PRO A 2 -39.44 36.70 -13.77
N ALA A 3 -38.83 37.47 -12.85
CA ALA A 3 -37.39 37.62 -12.74
C ALA A 3 -36.75 36.39 -12.08
N PHE A 4 -35.71 35.85 -12.70
CA PHE A 4 -34.92 34.73 -12.19
C PHE A 4 -33.97 35.22 -11.09
N THR A 5 -34.34 35.04 -9.81
CA THR A 5 -33.43 35.31 -8.69
C THR A 5 -32.32 34.26 -8.67
N LYS A 6 -31.06 34.67 -8.86
CA LYS A 6 -29.89 33.76 -8.75
C LYS A 6 -29.75 33.24 -7.31
N SER A 7 -29.78 31.90 -7.15
CA SER A 7 -29.67 31.25 -5.85
C SER A 7 -28.31 31.50 -5.19
N ARG A 8 -28.34 31.78 -3.89
CA ARG A 8 -27.16 32.10 -3.06
C ARG A 8 -26.53 30.86 -2.39
N ALA A 9 -27.02 29.67 -2.72
CA ALA A 9 -26.74 28.43 -1.97
C ALA A 9 -25.24 28.04 -1.92
N PHE A 10 -24.44 28.45 -2.90
CA PHE A 10 -23.06 27.98 -3.04
C PHE A 10 -21.97 28.98 -2.65
N LYS A 11 -22.31 30.17 -2.13
CA LYS A 11 -21.27 31.21 -1.94
C LYS A 11 -20.40 30.98 -0.69
N ASN A 12 -20.87 30.26 0.32
CA ASN A 12 -20.17 30.04 1.60
C ASN A 12 -20.19 28.56 2.08
N TRP A 13 -20.21 27.59 1.17
CA TRP A 13 -20.46 26.18 1.53
C TRP A 13 -19.32 25.54 2.36
N TYR A 14 -18.11 26.11 2.35
CA TYR A 14 -16.95 25.64 3.10
C TYR A 14 -16.21 26.86 3.69
N ALA A 15 -15.72 26.73 4.92
CA ALA A 15 -14.79 27.70 5.49
C ALA A 15 -13.39 27.47 4.90
N VAL A 16 -12.74 28.52 4.39
CA VAL A 16 -11.39 28.41 3.79
C VAL A 16 -10.36 27.88 4.80
N GLU A 17 -10.53 28.23 6.08
CA GLU A 17 -9.69 27.76 7.19
C GLU A 17 -9.83 26.26 7.49
N ALA A 18 -10.91 25.61 7.03
CA ALA A 18 -11.14 24.19 7.27
C ALA A 18 -10.51 23.28 6.19
N ILE A 19 -10.09 23.85 5.06
CA ILE A 19 -9.50 23.11 3.93
C ILE A 19 -8.25 22.30 4.37
N PRO A 20 -7.30 22.85 5.16
CA PRO A 20 -6.12 22.10 5.58
C PRO A 20 -6.47 20.87 6.41
N ILE A 21 -7.51 20.96 7.25
CA ILE A 21 -7.95 19.85 8.10
C ILE A 21 -8.50 18.71 7.23
N TYR A 22 -9.34 19.02 6.23
CA TYR A 22 -9.88 18.01 5.33
C TYR A 22 -8.80 17.34 4.48
N VAL A 23 -7.80 18.08 4.04
CA VAL A 23 -6.69 17.52 3.26
C VAL A 23 -5.85 16.56 4.10
N LEU A 24 -5.54 16.91 5.36
CA LEU A 24 -4.76 16.04 6.23
C LEU A 24 -5.52 14.78 6.63
N VAL A 25 -6.78 14.91 7.03
CA VAL A 25 -7.61 13.77 7.43
C VAL A 25 -7.89 12.88 6.21
N GLY A 26 -8.29 13.47 5.08
CA GLY A 26 -8.50 12.75 3.83
C GLY A 26 -7.23 12.05 3.36
N GLY A 27 -6.10 12.76 3.37
CA GLY A 27 -4.80 12.20 3.04
C GLY A 27 -4.40 11.04 3.95
N ALA A 28 -4.63 11.15 5.26
CA ALA A 28 -4.35 10.08 6.22
C ALA A 28 -5.22 8.84 5.97
N CYS A 29 -6.54 9.01 5.81
CA CYS A 29 -7.46 7.91 5.53
C CYS A 29 -7.18 7.23 4.18
N CYS A 30 -6.89 8.01 3.14
CA CYS A 30 -6.51 7.49 1.83
C CYS A 30 -5.16 6.76 1.88
N GLY A 31 -4.15 7.34 2.54
CA GLY A 31 -2.83 6.74 2.69
C GLY A 31 -2.86 5.44 3.50
N ALA A 32 -3.62 5.42 4.59
CA ALA A 32 -3.82 4.21 5.39
C ALA A 32 -4.50 3.11 4.58
N SER A 33 -5.59 3.43 3.88
CA SER A 33 -6.30 2.49 3.02
C SER A 33 -5.40 1.95 1.90
N TRP A 34 -4.64 2.82 1.25
CA TRP A 34 -3.68 2.44 0.20
C TRP A 34 -2.60 1.50 0.72
N TYR A 35 -2.03 1.80 1.90
CA TYR A 35 -0.99 0.96 2.49
C TYR A 35 -1.54 -0.41 2.90
N LEU A 36 -2.72 -0.46 3.51
CA LEU A 36 -3.39 -1.71 3.85
C LEU A 36 -3.70 -2.55 2.60
N TYR A 37 -4.18 -1.92 1.53
CA TYR A 37 -4.40 -2.58 0.25
C TYR A 37 -3.11 -3.21 -0.29
N ARG A 38 -1.99 -2.47 -0.28
CA ARG A 38 -0.69 -3.01 -0.71
C ARG A 38 -0.21 -4.16 0.18
N LEU A 39 -0.46 -4.11 1.49
CA LEU A 39 -0.12 -5.21 2.41
C LEU A 39 -0.97 -6.47 2.16
N ALA A 40 -2.25 -6.29 1.86
CA ALA A 40 -3.18 -7.38 1.58
C ALA A 40 -2.88 -8.11 0.26
N MET A 41 -2.03 -7.54 -0.61
CA MET A 41 -1.61 -8.15 -1.88
C MET A 41 -0.16 -8.65 -1.87
N GLY A 42 0.51 -8.66 -0.72
CA GLY A 42 1.90 -9.11 -0.62
C GLY A 42 2.08 -10.63 -0.81
N PRO A 43 3.30 -11.09 -1.13
CA PRO A 43 3.60 -12.51 -1.35
C PRO A 43 3.39 -13.39 -0.10
N GLN A 44 3.37 -12.81 1.10
CA GLN A 44 3.06 -13.49 2.36
C GLN A 44 1.58 -13.85 2.52
N VAL A 45 0.71 -13.40 1.63
CA VAL A 45 -0.75 -13.54 1.74
C VAL A 45 -1.20 -14.88 1.17
N SER A 46 -1.63 -15.79 2.06
CA SER A 46 -2.07 -17.14 1.69
C SER A 46 -3.56 -17.28 1.41
N TRP A 47 -4.39 -16.29 1.76
CA TRP A 47 -5.87 -16.38 1.67
C TRP A 47 -6.44 -16.01 0.29
N THR A 48 -5.61 -15.95 -0.75
CA THR A 48 -6.08 -15.73 -2.12
C THR A 48 -6.71 -17.01 -2.67
N LYS A 49 -7.95 -16.91 -3.17
CA LYS A 49 -8.68 -18.06 -3.73
C LYS A 49 -8.09 -18.56 -5.05
N ASN A 50 -7.27 -17.74 -5.72
CA ASN A 50 -6.79 -18.02 -7.07
C ASN A 50 -5.65 -19.04 -7.14
N ASN A 51 -4.96 -19.34 -6.03
CA ASN A 51 -3.88 -20.33 -5.99
C ASN A 51 -4.10 -21.32 -4.83
N PRO A 52 -4.39 -22.61 -5.11
CA PRO A 52 -4.57 -23.62 -4.07
C PRO A 52 -3.26 -23.97 -3.34
N HIS A 53 -2.09 -23.64 -3.91
CA HIS A 53 -0.77 -23.93 -3.33
C HIS A 53 0.08 -22.66 -3.25
N PRO A 54 -0.19 -21.76 -2.29
CA PRO A 54 0.50 -20.47 -2.15
C PRO A 54 1.99 -20.62 -1.85
N TYR A 55 2.41 -21.73 -1.24
CA TYR A 55 3.80 -22.03 -0.92
C TYR A 55 4.66 -22.44 -2.13
N LEU A 56 4.06 -22.71 -3.30
CA LEU A 56 4.80 -23.09 -4.51
C LEU A 56 5.36 -21.88 -5.27
N SER A 57 4.88 -20.66 -5.00
CA SER A 57 5.38 -19.44 -5.66
C SER A 57 6.72 -18.96 -5.09
N ILE A 58 7.13 -19.51 -3.95
CA ILE A 58 8.35 -19.13 -3.21
C ILE A 58 9.32 -20.31 -3.31
N ASP A 59 10.54 -20.02 -3.69
CA ASP A 59 11.63 -20.98 -3.88
C ASP A 59 12.56 -20.85 -2.66
N GLN A 60 13.24 -21.92 -2.27
CA GLN A 60 13.95 -22.00 -0.99
C GLN A 60 15.04 -20.93 -0.82
N ASN A 61 15.49 -20.34 -1.92
CA ASN A 61 16.52 -19.32 -1.93
C ASN A 61 15.98 -17.95 -2.40
N GLN A 62 14.71 -17.64 -2.13
CA GLN A 62 14.16 -16.29 -2.29
C GLN A 62 13.44 -15.84 -1.02
N GLY A 63 13.84 -14.69 -0.49
CA GLY A 63 13.14 -14.05 0.62
C GLY A 63 11.88 -13.34 0.15
N THR A 64 10.78 -13.53 0.87
CA THR A 64 9.50 -12.84 0.62
C THR A 64 9.41 -11.48 1.29
N LYS A 65 10.46 -11.08 2.00
CA LYS A 65 10.52 -9.83 2.76
C LYS A 65 10.83 -8.66 1.82
N LEU A 66 9.93 -7.68 1.79
CA LEU A 66 10.03 -6.49 0.93
C LEU A 66 11.34 -5.69 1.14
N TYR A 67 11.88 -5.70 2.35
CA TYR A 67 13.11 -4.99 2.68
C TYR A 67 13.83 -5.64 3.86
N GLU A 68 15.13 -5.86 3.72
CA GLU A 68 16.02 -6.34 4.76
C GLU A 68 17.43 -5.82 4.45
N ILE A 69 18.16 -5.49 5.51
CA ILE A 69 19.36 -4.66 5.42
C ILE A 69 20.57 -5.49 4.95
N ASN A 70 20.54 -6.82 5.11
CA ASN A 70 21.61 -7.74 4.72
C ASN A 70 21.02 -8.95 3.97
N GLN A 71 20.47 -8.73 2.77
CA GLN A 71 19.81 -9.78 1.97
C GLN A 71 20.82 -10.80 1.44
N LYS A 72 21.02 -11.93 2.12
CA LYS A 72 21.78 -13.08 1.59
C LYS A 72 20.82 -14.17 1.12
N PHE A 73 20.49 -14.18 -0.16
CA PHE A 73 19.62 -15.19 -0.79
C PHE A 73 20.34 -15.86 -1.96
N ASP A 74 21.40 -16.62 -1.67
CA ASP A 74 22.16 -17.29 -2.72
C ASP A 74 21.66 -18.72 -2.96
N LYS A 75 21.38 -19.04 -4.24
CA LYS A 75 21.02 -20.39 -4.69
C LYS A 75 22.25 -21.25 -5.03
N ARG A 76 23.48 -20.69 -4.98
CA ARG A 76 24.72 -21.42 -5.25
C ARG A 76 25.87 -20.94 -4.35
N CYS A 77 25.92 -21.43 -3.11
CA CYS A 77 27.18 -21.57 -2.38
C CYS A 77 27.51 -23.09 -2.29
N ARG A 78 28.28 -23.61 -3.26
CA ARG A 78 28.93 -24.95 -3.23
C ARG A 78 30.13 -24.90 -2.26
N PRO A 79 30.66 -26.03 -1.79
CA PRO A 79 30.84 -26.32 -0.36
C PRO A 79 31.94 -25.53 0.36
N PHE A 80 31.59 -25.15 1.59
CA PHE A 80 32.41 -25.02 2.81
C PHE A 80 33.10 -23.69 3.19
N ALA A 81 33.30 -22.70 2.32
CA ALA A 81 33.78 -21.41 2.81
C ALA A 81 33.41 -20.26 1.88
N GLU A 82 33.13 -19.10 2.48
CA GLU A 82 33.06 -17.80 1.80
C GLU A 82 31.69 -17.34 1.27
N CYS A 83 30.69 -17.36 2.16
CA CYS A 83 29.47 -16.57 2.03
C CYS A 83 29.18 -15.81 3.34
N GLN A 84 30.15 -15.10 3.93
CA GLN A 84 29.96 -14.20 5.08
C GLN A 84 30.78 -12.89 4.94
N LEU A 85 30.32 -11.95 4.11
CA LEU A 85 30.22 -10.53 4.44
C LEU A 85 28.92 -10.00 3.86
#